data_AF-K5BEJ2-F1
#
_entry.id   AF-K5BEJ2-F1
#
_cell.length_a   1.000
_cell.length_b   1.000
_cell.length_c   1.000
_cell.angle_alpha   90.00
_cell.angle_beta   90.00
_cell.angle_gamma   90.00
#
_symmetry.space_group_name_H-M   'P 1'
#
loop_
_entity.id
_entity.type
_entity.pdbx_description
1 polymer ?
#
loop_
_entity_poly.entity_id
_entity_poly.type
_entity_poly.pdbx_seq_one_letter_code
_entity_poly.pdbx_strand_id
1 'polypeptide(L)'
;MSILTTAEEIINGQRAIDYGDARENHERIATLWGAYKRGTEFSPEDVAVMMILLKIARFMENGYHEDTVVDIAGYAGVLEKMQLPEDRRYAVAPRQWDRLEDIPDGVTVRDNEGDFWKRRGDDILGWLSYKTEADAWATDPLIREGYNEAFGPFTEVKEST
;
A
#
# COMPACT_ATOMS: atom_id res chain seq x y z
N MET A 1 10.92 -3.45 15.83
CA MET A 1 10.72 -2.83 14.50
C MET A 1 11.68 -1.65 14.40
N SER A 2 12.33 -1.43 13.27
CA SER A 2 13.27 -0.30 13.11
C SER A 2 12.52 0.98 12.73
N ILE A 3 13.10 2.16 12.97
CA ILE A 3 12.51 3.44 12.53
C ILE A 3 12.29 3.49 11.01
N LEU A 4 13.13 2.78 10.24
CA LEU A 4 13.01 2.73 8.78
C LEU A 4 11.81 1.89 8.38
N THR A 5 11.59 0.76 9.06
CA THR A 5 10.40 -0.09 8.86
C THR A 5 9.13 0.68 9.21
N THR A 6 9.12 1.39 10.35
CA THR A 6 7.97 2.20 10.75
C THR A 6 7.69 3.31 9.73
N ALA A 7 8.72 4.00 9.24
CA ALA A 7 8.57 5.02 8.22
C ALA A 7 8.02 4.45 6.91
N GLU A 8 8.54 3.30 6.47
CA GLU A 8 8.10 2.58 5.29
C GLU A 8 6.63 2.17 5.38
N GLU A 9 6.19 1.64 6.52
CA GLU A 9 4.78 1.31 6.78
C GLU A 9 3.89 2.55 6.72
N ILE A 10 4.33 3.66 7.31
CA ILE A 10 3.55 4.91 7.32
C ILE A 10 3.35 5.48 5.91
N ILE A 11 4.40 5.51 5.08
CA ILE A 11 4.35 6.13 3.75
C ILE A 11 3.72 5.24 2.68
N ASN A 12 3.57 3.93 2.95
CA ASN A 12 2.92 2.97 2.06
C ASN A 12 1.53 2.52 2.55
N GLY A 13 1.20 2.75 3.81
CA GLY A 13 -0.05 2.30 4.43
C GLY A 13 -1.20 3.28 4.22
N GLN A 14 -2.08 3.37 5.22
CA GLN A 14 -3.35 4.13 5.14
C GLN A 14 -3.17 5.58 4.68
N ARG A 15 -2.07 6.24 5.05
CA ARG A 15 -1.81 7.64 4.64
C ARG A 15 -1.66 7.80 3.12
N ALA A 16 -1.06 6.81 2.44
CA ALA A 16 -0.96 6.84 0.98
C ALA A 16 -2.35 6.76 0.33
N ILE A 17 -3.25 5.98 0.93
CA ILE A 17 -4.65 5.85 0.49
C ILE A 17 -5.40 7.15 0.73
N ASP A 18 -5.30 7.71 1.94
CA ASP A 18 -6.08 8.88 2.36
C ASP A 18 -5.67 10.16 1.61
N TYR A 19 -4.36 10.33 1.37
CA TYR A 19 -3.85 11.53 0.71
C TYR A 19 -3.76 11.36 -0.80
N GLY A 20 -3.63 10.13 -1.31
CA GLY A 20 -3.36 9.87 -2.72
C GLY A 20 -1.88 10.04 -3.07
N ASP A 21 -1.60 10.21 -4.36
CA ASP A 21 -0.22 10.21 -4.87
C ASP A 21 0.67 11.29 -4.24
N ALA A 22 1.88 10.90 -3.83
CA ALA A 22 2.83 11.75 -3.15
C ALA A 22 3.17 12.99 -3.99
N ARG A 23 3.42 12.80 -5.29
CA ARG A 23 3.84 13.87 -6.18
C ARG A 23 2.71 14.87 -6.37
N GLU A 24 1.50 14.39 -6.67
CA GLU A 24 0.32 15.26 -6.82
C GLU A 24 0.06 16.08 -5.54
N ASN A 25 0.17 15.44 -4.38
CA ASN A 25 -0.01 16.15 -3.11
C ASN A 25 1.03 17.25 -2.89
N HIS A 26 2.29 16.97 -3.19
CA HIS A 26 3.35 17.95 -3.01
C HIS A 26 3.29 19.06 -4.08
N GLU A 27 2.83 18.77 -5.30
CA GLU A 27 2.52 19.77 -6.33
C GLU A 27 1.40 20.74 -5.87
N ARG A 28 0.35 20.20 -5.22
CA ARG A 28 -0.70 21.04 -4.61
C ARG A 28 -0.13 21.94 -3.52
N ILE A 29 0.70 21.40 -2.61
CA ILE A 29 1.31 22.19 -1.54
C ILE A 29 2.25 23.27 -2.10
N ALA A 30 3.09 22.91 -3.07
CA ALA A 30 4.01 23.83 -3.74
C ALA A 30 3.25 25.00 -4.37
N THR A 31 2.14 24.71 -5.04
CA THR A 31 1.23 25.72 -5.61
C THR A 31 0.68 26.65 -4.53
N LEU A 32 0.21 26.10 -3.40
CA LEU A 32 -0.32 26.88 -2.28
C LEU A 32 0.77 27.78 -1.66
N TRP A 33 1.99 27.25 -1.49
CA TRP A 33 3.12 28.01 -0.95
C TRP A 33 3.54 29.14 -1.88
N GLY A 34 3.59 28.92 -3.20
CA GLY A 34 3.86 29.96 -4.18
C GLY A 34 2.79 31.05 -4.20
N ALA A 35 1.51 30.67 -4.05
CA ALA A 35 0.41 31.63 -3.95
C ALA A 35 0.52 32.50 -2.67
N TYR A 36 0.93 31.90 -1.56
CA TYR A 36 1.17 32.60 -0.29
C TYR A 36 2.42 33.50 -0.37
N LYS A 37 3.54 32.97 -0.85
CA LYS A 37 4.82 33.66 -1.00
C LYS A 37 5.01 34.10 -2.45
N ARG A 38 4.35 35.21 -2.79
CA ARG A 38 4.39 35.80 -4.13
C ARG A 38 5.83 36.06 -4.58
N GLY A 39 6.12 35.75 -5.85
CA GLY A 39 7.44 35.93 -6.46
C GLY A 39 8.44 34.82 -6.11
N THR A 40 7.99 33.73 -5.48
CA THR A 40 8.79 32.54 -5.24
C THR A 40 8.07 31.32 -5.79
N GLU A 41 8.76 30.54 -6.59
CA GLU A 41 8.29 29.24 -7.05
C GLU A 41 8.84 28.15 -6.12
N PHE A 42 8.00 27.17 -5.84
CA PHE A 42 8.38 25.98 -5.08
C PHE A 42 8.11 24.77 -5.96
N SER A 43 9.02 23.80 -5.90
CA SER A 43 8.83 22.46 -6.46
C SER A 43 8.21 21.51 -5.42
N PRO A 44 7.64 20.38 -5.85
CA PRO A 44 7.24 19.30 -4.95
C PRO A 44 8.40 18.81 -4.07
N GLU A 45 9.61 18.76 -4.63
CA GLU A 45 10.83 18.42 -3.93
C GLU A 45 11.17 19.43 -2.84
N ASP A 46 11.01 20.74 -3.09
CA ASP A 46 11.20 21.78 -2.08
C ASP A 46 10.26 21.56 -0.89
N VAL A 47 9.01 21.16 -1.13
CA VAL A 47 8.06 20.85 -0.07
C VAL A 47 8.59 19.71 0.80
N ALA A 48 9.01 18.59 0.21
CA ALA A 48 9.52 17.45 0.98
C ALA A 48 10.79 17.81 1.77
N VAL A 49 11.74 18.52 1.15
CA VAL A 49 12.97 18.97 1.82
C VAL A 49 12.66 19.94 2.95
N MET A 50 11.75 20.88 2.76
CA MET A 50 11.36 21.83 3.80
C MET A 50 10.62 21.15 4.97
N MET A 51 9.85 20.10 4.71
CA MET A 51 9.25 19.28 5.77
C MET A 51 10.30 18.48 6.56
N ILE A 52 11.38 18.03 5.92
CA ILE A 52 12.55 17.44 6.63
C ILE A 52 13.23 18.50 7.50
N LEU A 53 13.49 19.70 6.97
CA LEU A 53 14.10 20.80 7.72
C LEU A 53 13.27 21.19 8.94
N LEU A 54 11.93 21.19 8.82
CA LEU A 54 11.02 21.40 9.95
C LEU A 54 11.25 20.39 11.08
N LYS A 55 11.44 19.11 10.74
CA LYS A 55 11.71 18.06 11.73
C LYS A 55 13.11 18.16 12.32
N ILE A 56 14.11 18.50 11.52
CA ILE A 56 15.46 18.81 12.00
C ILE A 56 15.44 19.97 13.00
N ALA A 57 14.70 21.04 12.71
CA ALA A 57 14.58 22.18 13.63
C ALA A 57 13.96 21.76 14.98
N ARG A 58 12.94 20.90 14.97
CA ARG A 58 12.34 20.34 16.20
C ARG A 58 13.30 19.45 16.98
N PHE A 59 14.09 18.64 16.27
CA PHE A 59 15.14 17.82 16.88
C PHE A 59 16.22 18.68 17.53
N MET A 60 16.65 19.75 16.88
CA MET A 60 17.66 20.66 17.44
C MET A 60 17.19 21.34 18.73
N GLU A 61 15.90 21.68 18.82
CA GLU A 61 15.32 22.34 20.00
C GLU A 61 15.10 21.36 21.16
N ASN A 62 14.53 20.18 20.90
CA ASN A 62 14.04 19.27 21.94
C ASN A 62 14.88 18.01 22.13
N GLY A 63 15.90 17.79 21.28
CA GLY A 63 16.70 16.58 21.26
C GLY A 63 16.02 15.40 20.58
N TYR A 64 16.46 14.18 20.93
CA TYR A 64 15.98 12.95 20.30
C TYR A 64 14.56 12.60 20.74
N HIS A 65 13.68 12.50 19.75
CA HIS A 65 12.39 11.84 19.85
C HIS A 65 12.22 10.89 18.66
N GLU A 66 11.74 9.68 18.93
CA GLU A 66 11.63 8.63 17.91
C GLU A 66 10.71 9.07 16.75
N ASP A 67 9.57 9.69 17.05
CA ASP A 67 8.62 10.22 16.06
C ASP A 67 9.27 11.22 15.10
N THR A 68 10.17 12.07 15.61
CA THR A 68 10.86 13.08 14.82
C THR A 68 11.81 12.45 13.82
N VAL A 69 12.53 11.40 14.23
CA VAL A 69 13.46 10.70 13.31
C VAL A 69 12.68 9.81 12.33
N VAL A 70 11.57 9.20 12.76
CA VAL A 70 10.63 8.48 11.89
C VAL A 70 10.05 9.42 10.84
N ASP A 71 9.63 10.63 11.21
CA ASP A 71 9.10 11.61 10.26
C ASP A 71 10.17 12.07 9.25
N ILE A 72 11.41 12.27 9.67
CA ILE A 72 12.53 12.60 8.76
C ILE A 72 12.69 11.48 7.72
N ALA A 73 12.75 10.22 8.18
CA ALA A 73 12.84 9.07 7.28
C ALA A 73 11.61 8.97 6.36
N GLY A 74 10.41 9.23 6.89
CA GLY A 74 9.17 9.23 6.13
C GLY A 74 9.18 10.28 5.01
N TYR A 75 9.55 11.53 5.30
CA TYR A 75 9.64 12.57 4.26
C TYR A 75 10.74 12.28 3.23
N ALA A 76 11.85 11.66 3.63
CA ALA A 76 12.88 11.21 2.70
C ALA A 76 12.35 10.10 1.76
N GLY A 77 11.60 9.14 2.29
CA GLY A 77 10.93 8.12 1.47
C GLY A 77 9.85 8.68 0.54
N VAL A 78 9.09 9.69 1.00
CA VAL A 78 8.15 10.42 0.13
C VAL A 78 8.87 11.16 -0.99
N LEU A 79 10.02 11.78 -0.71
CA LEU A 79 10.86 12.41 -1.74
C LEU A 79 11.29 11.41 -2.80
N GLU A 80 11.77 10.23 -2.40
CA GLU A 80 12.11 9.14 -3.32
C GLU A 80 10.90 8.72 -4.17
N LYS A 81 9.72 8.51 -3.56
CA LYS A 81 8.50 8.12 -4.29
C LYS A 81 8.18 9.09 -5.43
N MET A 82 8.35 10.39 -5.24
CA MET A 82 8.09 11.38 -6.30
C MET A 82 9.02 11.25 -7.51
N GLN A 83 10.19 10.64 -7.33
CA GLN A 83 11.16 10.35 -8.40
C GLN A 83 10.82 9.08 -9.17
N LEU A 84 10.01 8.19 -8.59
CA LEU A 84 9.61 6.95 -9.23
C LEU A 84 8.50 7.19 -10.29
N PRO A 85 8.45 6.36 -11.35
CA PRO A 85 7.27 6.23 -12.19
C PRO A 85 6.02 5.95 -11.37
N GLU A 86 4.87 6.48 -11.78
CA GLU A 86 3.60 6.41 -11.04
C GLU A 86 3.23 4.97 -10.62
N ASP A 87 3.41 4.00 -11.52
CA ASP A 87 3.15 2.58 -11.31
C ASP A 87 4.04 1.91 -10.26
N ARG A 88 5.11 2.59 -9.82
CA ARG A 88 6.09 2.08 -8.85
C ARG A 88 6.13 2.88 -7.55
N ARG A 89 5.34 3.96 -7.43
CA ARG A 89 5.37 4.82 -6.23
C ARG A 89 4.79 4.15 -5.01
N TYR A 90 3.78 3.30 -5.21
CA TYR A 90 3.12 2.56 -4.15
C TYR A 90 3.03 1.10 -4.57
N ALA A 91 3.15 0.20 -3.60
CA ALA A 91 2.69 -1.16 -3.82
C ALA A 91 1.20 -1.05 -4.18
N VAL A 92 0.82 -1.45 -5.39
CA VAL A 92 -0.59 -1.53 -5.78
C VAL A 92 -1.26 -2.40 -4.73
N ALA A 93 -2.16 -1.80 -3.94
CA ALA A 93 -2.90 -2.52 -2.93
C ALA A 93 -3.46 -3.79 -3.59
N PRO A 94 -3.27 -4.97 -2.98
CA PRO A 94 -3.72 -6.20 -3.61
C PRO A 94 -5.20 -6.04 -3.92
N ARG A 95 -5.56 -6.29 -5.19
CA ARG A 95 -6.95 -6.16 -5.62
C ARG A 95 -7.82 -7.03 -4.71
N GLN A 96 -8.97 -6.52 -4.33
CA GLN A 96 -9.88 -7.22 -3.45
C GLN A 96 -11.20 -7.45 -4.18
N TRP A 97 -11.74 -8.65 -4.01
CA TRP A 97 -13.03 -9.04 -4.58
C TRP A 97 -13.94 -9.50 -3.44
N ASP A 98 -15.21 -9.08 -3.49
CA ASP A 98 -16.24 -9.58 -2.57
C ASP A 98 -16.70 -10.98 -2.93
N ARG A 99 -16.46 -11.39 -4.19
CA ARG A 99 -17.00 -12.60 -4.79
C ARG A 99 -15.92 -13.41 -5.50
N LEU A 100 -15.87 -14.72 -5.24
CA LEU A 100 -14.96 -15.62 -5.94
C LEU A 100 -15.20 -15.62 -7.46
N GLU A 101 -16.45 -15.44 -7.89
CA GLU A 101 -16.83 -15.48 -9.30
C GLU A 101 -16.32 -14.26 -10.09
N ASP A 102 -16.01 -13.16 -9.42
CA ASP A 102 -15.51 -11.93 -10.02
C ASP A 102 -13.97 -11.92 -10.17
N ILE A 103 -13.30 -12.94 -9.63
CA ILE A 103 -11.85 -13.10 -9.74
C ILE A 103 -11.50 -13.45 -11.19
N PRO A 104 -10.58 -12.70 -11.84
CA PRO A 104 -10.13 -13.02 -13.19
C PRO A 104 -9.32 -14.33 -13.25
N ASP A 105 -9.34 -14.99 -14.40
CA ASP A 105 -8.52 -16.19 -14.65
C ASP A 105 -7.04 -15.93 -14.39
N GLY A 106 -6.40 -16.88 -13.71
CA GLY A 106 -4.97 -16.82 -13.41
C GLY A 106 -4.61 -15.96 -12.19
N VAL A 107 -5.56 -15.26 -11.58
CA VAL A 107 -5.35 -14.51 -10.33
C VAL A 107 -5.49 -15.43 -9.13
N THR A 108 -4.50 -15.40 -8.23
CA THR A 108 -4.56 -16.06 -6.93
C THR A 108 -4.99 -15.05 -5.87
N VAL A 109 -5.92 -15.43 -5.00
CA VAL A 109 -6.39 -14.61 -3.89
C VAL A 109 -6.31 -15.39 -2.58
N ARG A 110 -6.34 -14.69 -1.45
CA ARG A 110 -6.48 -15.24 -0.10
C ARG A 110 -7.77 -14.75 0.52
N ASP A 111 -8.49 -15.62 1.20
CA ASP A 111 -9.72 -15.27 1.93
C ASP A 111 -9.45 -14.73 3.35
N ASN A 112 -10.52 -14.52 4.11
CA ASN A 112 -10.46 -14.02 5.49
C ASN A 112 -9.99 -15.07 6.51
N GLU A 113 -10.00 -16.37 6.18
CA GLU A 113 -9.54 -17.48 7.03
C GLU A 113 -8.08 -17.84 6.73
N GLY A 114 -7.53 -17.36 5.62
CA GLY A 114 -6.16 -17.58 5.19
C GLY A 114 -5.98 -18.63 4.10
N ASP A 115 -7.07 -19.19 3.57
CA ASP A 115 -7.06 -20.15 2.47
C ASP A 115 -6.89 -19.42 1.11
N PHE A 116 -6.36 -20.14 0.11
CA PHE A 116 -6.03 -19.57 -1.19
C PHE A 116 -7.00 -20.05 -2.27
N TRP A 117 -7.36 -19.15 -3.18
CA TRP A 117 -8.33 -19.43 -4.26
C TRP A 117 -7.77 -18.95 -5.60
N LYS A 118 -8.09 -19.68 -6.68
CA LYS A 118 -7.69 -19.33 -8.05
C LYS A 118 -8.73 -19.78 -9.06
N ARG A 119 -9.07 -18.92 -10.01
CA ARG A 119 -9.98 -19.27 -11.10
C ARG A 119 -9.24 -19.91 -12.28
N ARG A 120 -9.85 -20.94 -12.88
CA ARG A 120 -9.37 -21.61 -14.10
C ARG A 120 -10.53 -21.87 -15.06
N GLY A 121 -10.82 -20.90 -15.92
CA GLY A 121 -11.91 -20.99 -16.89
C GLY A 121 -13.27 -20.74 -16.22
N ASP A 122 -14.22 -21.63 -16.45
CA ASP A 122 -15.53 -21.60 -15.77
C ASP A 122 -15.49 -22.22 -14.37
N ASP A 123 -14.39 -22.89 -14.01
CA ASP A 123 -14.21 -23.54 -12.71
C ASP A 123 -13.43 -22.64 -11.73
N ILE A 124 -13.83 -22.67 -10.46
CA ILE A 124 -13.06 -22.06 -9.35
C ILE A 124 -12.31 -23.18 -8.62
N LEU A 125 -10.98 -23.04 -8.54
CA LEU A 125 -10.10 -23.95 -7.82
C LEU A 125 -9.79 -23.35 -6.43
N GLY A 126 -10.02 -24.14 -5.38
CA GLY A 126 -9.69 -23.78 -4.00
C GLY A 126 -8.50 -24.57 -3.52
N TRP A 127 -7.55 -23.92 -2.86
CA TRP A 127 -6.53 -24.58 -2.05
C TRP A 127 -6.92 -24.39 -0.57
N LEU A 128 -7.50 -25.45 -0.01
CA LEU A 128 -8.04 -25.47 1.35
C LEU A 128 -7.03 -26.13 2.27
N SER A 129 -6.45 -25.37 3.20
CA SER A 129 -5.39 -25.86 4.08
C SER A 129 -5.84 -26.98 5.03
N TYR A 130 -7.15 -27.15 5.24
CA TYR A 130 -7.71 -28.15 6.14
C TYR A 130 -7.89 -29.56 5.53
N LYS A 131 -7.71 -29.75 4.22
CA LYS A 131 -7.70 -31.09 3.60
C LYS A 131 -6.26 -31.58 3.46
N THR A 132 -5.79 -32.13 4.58
CA THR A 132 -4.68 -33.09 4.73
C THR A 132 -3.85 -33.38 3.47
N GLU A 133 -2.59 -32.96 3.58
CA GLU A 133 -1.41 -33.38 2.80
C GLU A 133 -1.23 -32.78 1.39
N ALA A 134 -0.36 -31.76 1.35
CA ALA A 134 0.64 -31.46 0.34
C ALA A 134 0.19 -31.14 -1.11
N ASP A 135 0.42 -29.89 -1.50
CA ASP A 135 0.88 -29.48 -2.83
C ASP A 135 -0.01 -29.77 -4.06
N ALA A 136 -1.34 -29.76 -3.92
CA ALA A 136 -2.23 -29.84 -5.08
C ALA A 136 -3.41 -28.86 -5.02
N TRP A 137 -3.58 -28.07 -6.09
CA TRP A 137 -4.82 -27.36 -6.37
C TRP A 137 -5.95 -28.38 -6.53
N ALA A 138 -6.96 -28.31 -5.67
CA ALA A 138 -8.14 -29.14 -5.78
C ALA A 138 -9.30 -28.32 -6.36
N THR A 139 -10.10 -28.92 -7.23
CA THR A 139 -11.46 -28.42 -7.45
C THR A 139 -12.21 -28.59 -6.14
N ASP A 140 -12.59 -27.52 -5.45
CA ASP A 140 -13.65 -27.63 -4.45
C ASP A 140 -14.98 -27.59 -5.21
N PRO A 141 -15.75 -28.69 -5.26
CA PRO A 141 -17.03 -28.73 -5.98
C PRO A 141 -18.11 -27.85 -5.34
N LEU A 142 -17.81 -27.11 -4.27
CA LEU A 142 -18.77 -26.48 -3.39
C LEU A 142 -18.62 -24.95 -3.36
N ILE A 143 -18.77 -24.28 -4.51
CA ILE A 143 -19.36 -22.92 -4.46
C ILE A 143 -20.81 -23.12 -4.05
N ARG A 144 -21.07 -23.03 -2.74
CA ARG A 144 -22.42 -23.05 -2.18
C ARG A 144 -22.90 -21.62 -1.97
N GLU A 145 -24.21 -21.47 -1.96
CA GLU A 145 -24.89 -20.26 -1.49
C GLU A 145 -24.33 -19.88 -0.10
N GLY A 146 -23.84 -18.64 0.06
CA GLY A 146 -23.27 -18.12 1.32
C GLY A 146 -21.73 -18.11 1.45
N TYR A 147 -20.97 -18.69 0.51
CA TYR A 147 -19.49 -18.72 0.61
C TYR A 147 -18.83 -17.33 0.57
N ASN A 148 -19.28 -16.47 -0.34
CA ASN A 148 -18.75 -15.11 -0.46
C ASN A 148 -18.98 -14.29 0.82
N GLU A 149 -20.09 -14.53 1.52
CA GLU A 149 -20.42 -13.89 2.79
C GLU A 149 -19.60 -14.46 3.96
N ALA A 150 -19.27 -15.76 3.92
CA ALA A 150 -18.52 -16.44 4.95
C ALA A 150 -17.01 -16.16 4.87
N PHE A 151 -16.43 -16.22 3.67
CA PHE A 151 -14.99 -16.21 3.45
C PHE A 151 -14.47 -14.92 2.79
N GLY A 152 -15.36 -14.11 2.22
CA GLY A 152 -14.99 -12.80 1.73
C GLY A 152 -14.53 -11.85 2.85
N PRO A 153 -13.81 -10.77 2.52
CA PRO A 153 -13.36 -10.41 1.17
C PRO A 153 -12.08 -11.13 0.75
N PHE A 154 -11.93 -11.37 -0.55
CA PHE A 154 -10.81 -12.11 -1.15
C PHE A 154 -9.72 -11.17 -1.68
N THR A 155 -8.50 -11.31 -1.19
CA THR A 155 -7.40 -10.35 -1.43
C THR A 155 -6.33 -10.96 -2.34
N GLU A 156 -5.96 -10.27 -3.42
CA GLU A 156 -4.94 -10.73 -4.37
C GLU A 156 -3.62 -11.07 -3.69
N VAL A 157 -3.05 -12.21 -4.05
CA VAL A 157 -1.69 -12.59 -3.66
C VAL A 157 -0.84 -12.60 -4.92
N LYS A 158 0.11 -11.65 -4.99
CA LYS A 158 1.15 -11.68 -6.02
C LYS A 158 2.20 -12.70 -5.59
N GLU A 159 2.44 -13.72 -6.41
CA GLU A 159 3.59 -14.61 -6.21
C GLU A 159 4.87 -13.77 -6.26
N SER A 160 5.62 -13.77 -5.15
CA SER A 160 6.94 -13.13 -5.08
C SER A 160 7.84 -13.78 -6.15
N THR A 161 8.19 -13.01 -7.17
CA THR A 161 9.19 -13.41 -8.17
C THR A 161 10.60 -13.22 -7.61
#